data_AF-A0A958IRQ2-F1
#
_entry.id   AF-A0A958IRQ2-F1
#
_cell.length_a   1.000
_cell.length_b   1.000
_cell.length_c   1.000
_cell.angle_alpha   90.00
_cell.angle_beta   90.00
_cell.angle_gamma   90.00
#
_symmetry.space_group_name_H-M   'P 1'
#
loop_
_entity.id
_entity.type
_entity.pdbx_description
1 polymer ?
#
loop_
_entity_poly.entity_id
_entity_poly.type
_entity_poly.pdbx_seq_one_letter_code
_entity_poly.pdbx_strand_id
1 'polypeptide(L)' 'MSGQEGTAGRPFCRGFPFPQVSTEKIRITSREEAQQAPTPFTIFSVYLHGKFLTHEMMGESKFSKTLQEALT' A
#
# COMPACT_ATOMS: atom_id res chain seq x y z
N MET A 1 -25.13 9.46 -45.68
CA MET A 1 -24.20 8.34 -45.44
C MET A 1 -22.88 8.97 -45.05
N SER A 2 -22.60 9.01 -43.74
CA SER A 2 -21.59 8.16 -43.07
C SER A 2 -20.19 8.76 -43.24
N GLY A 3 -19.41 9.06 -42.22
CA GLY A 3 -19.49 8.77 -40.79
C GLY A 3 -18.30 9.45 -40.11
N GLN A 4 -18.38 9.57 -38.80
CA GLN A 4 -17.48 10.30 -37.92
C GLN A 4 -16.03 9.79 -38.00
N GLU A 5 -15.07 10.71 -38.24
CA GLU A 5 -13.66 10.50 -37.91
C GLU A 5 -13.28 11.33 -36.69
N GLY A 6 -12.56 10.69 -35.78
CA GLY A 6 -11.84 11.35 -34.70
C GLY A 6 -12.61 11.42 -33.38
N THR A 7 -12.73 10.29 -32.68
CA THR A 7 -12.83 10.34 -31.22
C THR A 7 -11.64 11.15 -30.72
N ALA A 8 -11.92 12.35 -30.21
CA ALA A 8 -10.94 13.16 -29.52
C ALA A 8 -10.42 12.36 -28.33
N GLY A 9 -9.34 11.62 -28.55
CA GLY A 9 -8.55 11.03 -27.49
C GLY A 9 -8.19 12.16 -26.55
N ARG A 10 -8.69 12.10 -25.33
CA ARG A 10 -8.35 13.04 -24.26
C ARG A 10 -6.85 13.28 -24.32
N PRO A 11 -6.36 14.53 -24.31
CA PRO A 11 -4.94 14.79 -24.36
C PRO A 11 -4.30 14.07 -23.16
N PHE A 12 -3.60 12.98 -23.44
CA PHE A 12 -2.67 12.38 -22.52
C PHE A 12 -1.74 13.52 -22.11
N CYS A 13 -1.76 13.89 -20.82
CA CYS A 13 -1.03 15.02 -20.27
C CYS A 13 0.48 14.87 -20.55
N ARG A 14 0.94 15.20 -21.76
CA ARG A 14 2.33 15.34 -22.13
C ARG A 14 2.70 16.78 -21.86
N GLY A 15 3.41 17.04 -20.78
CA GLY A 15 3.88 18.40 -20.53
C GLY A 15 4.51 18.68 -19.17
N PHE A 16 4.44 17.77 -18.20
CA PHE A 16 5.19 17.96 -16.96
C PHE A 16 6.42 17.06 -16.95
N PRO A 17 7.65 17.61 -16.99
CA PRO A 17 8.81 16.87 -16.53
C PRO A 17 8.62 16.70 -15.02
N PHE A 18 8.02 15.59 -14.61
CA PHE A 18 7.99 15.26 -13.19
C PHE A 18 9.45 15.17 -12.73
N PRO A 19 9.88 15.99 -11.76
CA PRO A 19 11.22 15.84 -11.21
C PRO A 19 11.34 14.39 -10.73
N GLN A 20 12.38 13.71 -11.19
CA GLN A 20 12.62 12.33 -10.80
C GLN A 20 12.96 12.32 -9.31
N VAL A 21 11.98 11.95 -8.49
CA VAL A 21 12.12 11.97 -7.02
C VAL A 21 13.02 10.80 -6.62
N SER A 22 14.09 11.09 -5.88
CA SER A 22 14.93 10.06 -5.28
C SER A 22 14.12 9.27 -4.27
N THR A 23 14.05 7.95 -4.44
CA THR A 23 13.36 7.05 -3.51
C THR A 23 14.36 6.23 -2.74
N GLU A 24 14.10 6.03 -1.45
CA GLU A 24 14.91 5.19 -0.57
C GLU A 24 14.01 4.13 0.06
N LYS A 25 14.52 2.90 0.19
CA LYS A 25 13.82 1.80 0.86
C LYS A 25 14.46 1.61 2.23
N ILE A 26 13.71 1.94 3.27
CA ILE A 26 14.13 1.76 4.66
C ILE A 26 13.40 0.55 5.23
N ARG A 27 14.15 -0.42 5.74
CA ARG A 27 13.58 -1.59 6.44
C ARG A 27 13.42 -1.24 7.92
N ILE A 28 12.18 -1.20 8.38
CA ILE A 28 11.82 -0.97 9.78
C ILE A 28 11.72 -2.33 10.48
N THR A 29 12.31 -2.45 11.67
CA THR A 29 12.35 -3.72 12.43
C THR A 29 11.77 -3.60 13.83
N SER A 30 11.69 -2.39 14.38
CA SER A 30 11.14 -2.14 15.71
C SER A 30 9.95 -1.18 15.69
N ARG A 31 9.18 -1.19 16.78
CA ARG A 31 8.06 -0.27 16.99
C ARG A 31 8.55 1.17 17.09
N GLU A 32 9.69 1.38 17.74
CA GLU A 32 10.29 2.68 17.98
C GLU A 32 10.76 3.29 16.65
N GLU A 33 11.41 2.51 15.80
CA GLU A 33 11.78 2.91 14.42
C GLU A 33 10.54 3.28 13.59
N ALA A 34 9.46 2.50 13.71
CA ALA A 34 8.21 2.78 13.00
C ALA A 34 7.58 4.12 13.40
N GLN A 35 7.69 4.50 14.67
CA GLN A 35 7.13 5.74 15.21
C GLN A 35 7.97 6.97 14.87
N GLN A 36 9.29 6.81 14.74
CA GLN A 36 10.22 7.87 14.37
C GLN A 36 10.37 8.03 12.85
N ALA A 37 9.78 7.13 12.06
CA ALA A 37 9.86 7.17 10.61
C ALA A 37 9.25 8.46 10.05
N PRO A 38 9.82 9.06 8.98
CA PRO A 38 9.32 10.29 8.37
C PRO A 38 7.98 10.10 7.61
N THR A 39 7.35 8.93 7.72
CA THR A 39 6.13 8.58 7.01
C THR A 39 4.91 8.95 7.85
N PRO A 40 3.92 9.67 7.30
CA PRO A 40 2.71 10.05 8.06
C PRO A 40 1.83 8.85 8.43
N PHE A 41 2.00 7.71 7.75
CA PHE A 41 1.31 6.46 8.04
C PHE A 41 2.25 5.28 7.83
N THR A 42 2.27 4.35 8.77
CA THR A 42 2.99 3.09 8.65
C THR A 42 2.06 2.03 8.07
N ILE A 43 2.44 1.43 6.94
CA ILE A 43 1.78 0.21 6.43
C ILE A 43 2.50 -0.98 7.04
N PHE A 44 1.77 -1.91 7.62
CA PHE A 44 2.33 -3.18 8.11
C PHE A 44 1.57 -4.36 7.56
N SER A 45 2.18 -5.53 7.66
CA SER A 45 1.54 -6.80 7.32
C SER A 45 1.99 -7.84 8.33
N VAL A 46 1.03 -8.59 8.86
CA VAL A 46 1.23 -9.64 9.83
C VAL A 46 1.34 -10.97 9.09
N TYR A 47 2.38 -11.73 9.43
CA TYR A 47 2.60 -13.06 8.90
C TYR A 47 2.67 -14.06 10.04
N LEU A 48 1.97 -15.19 9.91
CA LEU A 48 2.00 -16.30 10.86
C LEU A 48 2.58 -17.52 10.15
N HIS A 49 3.68 -18.07 10.69
CA HIS A 49 4.42 -19.19 10.07
C HIS A 49 4.75 -18.98 8.58
N GLY A 50 5.08 -17.73 8.19
CA GLY A 50 5.38 -17.36 6.80
C GLY A 50 4.16 -17.21 5.90
N LYS A 51 2.94 -17.45 6.39
CA LYS A 51 1.69 -17.18 5.65
C LYS A 51 1.17 -15.78 5.98
N PHE A 52 0.67 -15.08 4.98
CA PHE A 52 0.03 -13.78 5.16
C PHE A 52 -1.23 -13.93 6.02
N LEU A 53 -1.35 -13.10 7.05
CA LEU A 53 -2.50 -13.09 7.95
C LEU A 53 -3.40 -11.88 7.67
N THR A 54 -2.85 -10.67 7.80
CA THR A 54 -3.60 -9.42 7.56
C THR A 54 -2.66 -8.23 7.37
N HIS A 55 -3.17 -7.18 6.74
CA HIS A 55 -2.50 -5.87 6.63
C HIS A 55 -3.30 -4.74 7.28
N GLU A 56 -4.42 -5.07 7.93
CA GLU A 56 -5.33 -4.09 8.54
C GLU A 56 -5.04 -3.90 10.03
N MET A 57 -5.18 -2.64 10.50
CA MET A 57 -5.28 -2.33 11.92
C MET A 57 -6.65 -2.73 12.44
N MET A 58 -6.71 -3.78 13.25
CA MET A 58 -7.94 -4.27 13.86
C MET A 58 -7.80 -4.33 15.39
N GLY A 59 -8.93 -4.19 16.08
CA GLY A 59 -8.97 -4.28 17.54
C GLY A 59 -8.73 -5.71 18.05
N GLU A 60 -8.32 -5.81 19.31
CA GLU A 60 -7.88 -7.06 19.96
C GLU A 60 -8.88 -8.22 19.77
N SER A 61 -10.18 -7.99 19.96
CA SER A 61 -11.20 -9.03 19.82
C SER A 61 -11.28 -9.62 18.41
N LYS A 62 -11.13 -8.80 17.36
CA LYS A 62 -11.15 -9.28 15.97
C LYS A 62 -9.86 -10.01 15.65
N PHE A 63 -8.72 -9.45 16.08
CA PHE A 63 -7.41 -10.05 15.85
C PHE A 63 -7.27 -11.44 16.48
N SER A 64 -7.73 -11.61 17.73
CA SER A 64 -7.69 -12.91 18.42
C SER A 64 -8.51 -13.99 17.70
N LYS A 65 -9.65 -13.62 17.08
CA LYS A 65 -10.44 -14.55 16.26
C LYS A 65 -9.69 -14.94 14.99
N THR A 66 -9.14 -13.96 14.27
CA THR A 66 -8.33 -14.22 13.07
C THR A 66 -7.12 -15.10 13.37
N LEU A 67 -6.47 -14.93 14.53
CA LEU A 67 -5.39 -15.81 14.97
C LEU A 67 -5.86 -17.23 15.25
N GLN A 68 -6.99 -17.42 15.93
CA GLN A 68 -7.54 -18.75 16.19
C GLN A 68 -7.88 -19.49 14.90
N GLU A 69 -8.49 -18.79 13.94
CA GLU A 69 -8.79 -19.33 12.61
C GLU A 69 -7.53 -19.74 11.85
N ALA A 70 -6.44 -18.97 11.96
CA ALA A 70 -5.19 -19.25 11.27
C ALA A 70 -4.33 -20.36 11.92
N LEU A 71 -4.57 -20.67 13.19
CA LEU A 71 -3.89 -21.73 13.95
C LEU A 71 -4.62 -23.09 13.87
N THR A 72 -5.84 -23.11 13.34
CA THR A 72 -6.64 -24.33 13.13
C THR A 72 -6.24 -25.01 11.83
#